data_AF-A0A0A8JN11-F1
#
_entry.id   AF-A0A0A8JN11-F1
#
_cell.length_a   1.000
_cell.length_b   1.000
_cell.length_c   1.000
_cell.angle_alpha   90.00
_cell.angle_beta   90.00
_cell.angle_gamma   90.00
#
_symmetry.space_group_name_H-M   'P 1'
#
loop_
_entity.id
_entity.type
_entity.pdbx_description
1 polymer ?
#
loop_
_entity_poly.entity_id
_entity_poly.type
_entity_poly.pdbx_seq_one_letter_code
_entity_poly.pdbx_strand_id
1 'polypeptide(L)'
;MEITDCLRPSHIPAWVDFGEAIGVDLTNRFSRSFCFPVFTDKILVFDGDISLSIYDQAFYEDLKDFDEEALNFDTGENIEHWIALYWESMMTLNEYISQKPYRKPEVLVFDPIPKELINICEENL
;
A
#
# COMPACT_ATOMS: atom_id res chain seq x y z
N MET A 1 10.97 12.88 -8.48
CA MET A 1 10.81 11.46 -8.82
C MET A 1 10.90 10.74 -7.50
N GLU A 2 9.83 10.10 -7.06
CA GLU A 2 9.80 9.42 -5.76
C GLU A 2 10.80 8.26 -5.78
N ILE A 3 11.45 7.99 -4.64
CA ILE A 3 12.49 6.97 -4.53
C ILE A 3 11.97 5.55 -4.83
N THR A 4 10.67 5.33 -4.61
CA THR A 4 9.91 4.13 -4.98
C THR A 4 9.95 3.87 -6.48
N ASP A 5 9.82 4.91 -7.32
CA ASP A 5 9.91 4.80 -8.78
C ASP A 5 11.35 4.55 -9.26
N CYS A 6 12.33 5.15 -8.58
CA CYS A 6 13.75 4.95 -8.90
C CYS A 6 14.19 3.48 -8.71
N LEU A 7 13.57 2.79 -7.75
CA LEU A 7 13.88 1.42 -7.38
C LEU A 7 12.90 0.39 -7.97
N ARG A 8 12.02 0.82 -8.88
CA ARG A 8 11.06 -0.03 -9.55
C ARG A 8 11.76 -1.17 -10.32
N PRO A 9 11.43 -2.45 -10.03
CA PRO A 9 11.96 -3.57 -10.80
C PRO A 9 11.50 -3.52 -12.27
N SER A 10 12.38 -3.89 -13.20
CA SER A 10 12.12 -3.80 -14.65
C SER A 10 11.00 -4.70 -15.17
N HIS A 11 10.61 -5.72 -14.41
CA HIS A 11 9.54 -6.65 -14.75
C HIS A 11 8.15 -6.16 -14.34
N ILE A 12 8.07 -5.07 -13.55
CA ILE A 12 6.79 -4.53 -13.08
C ILE A 12 6.05 -3.88 -14.25
N PRO A 13 4.80 -4.27 -14.54
CA PRO A 13 4.03 -3.70 -15.64
C PRO A 13 3.87 -2.19 -15.50
N ALA A 14 4.03 -1.44 -16.59
CA ALA A 14 4.00 0.04 -16.60
C ALA A 14 2.74 0.67 -15.98
N TRP A 15 1.61 -0.05 -15.97
CA TRP A 15 0.36 0.42 -15.39
C TRP A 15 0.34 0.45 -13.85
N VAL A 16 1.30 -0.23 -13.20
CA VAL A 16 1.51 -0.08 -11.75
C VAL A 16 2.20 1.26 -11.54
N ASP A 17 1.42 2.27 -11.21
CA ASP A 17 1.85 3.65 -10.98
C ASP A 17 1.23 4.13 -9.67
N PHE A 18 2.05 4.34 -8.64
CA PHE A 18 1.58 4.74 -7.32
C PHE A 18 0.95 6.14 -7.33
N GLY A 19 1.32 7.01 -8.29
CA GLY A 19 0.73 8.35 -8.43
C GLY A 19 -0.74 8.33 -8.87
N GLU A 20 -1.18 7.23 -9.48
CA GLU A 20 -2.57 7.02 -9.94
C GLU A 20 -3.33 6.00 -9.09
N ALA A 21 -2.68 5.44 -8.06
CA ALA A 21 -3.25 4.39 -7.23
C ALA A 21 -4.28 4.93 -6.24
N ILE A 22 -5.35 4.15 -6.01
CA ILE A 22 -6.36 4.46 -4.99
C ILE A 22 -6.23 3.45 -3.85
N GLY A 23 -5.94 3.94 -2.65
CA GLY A 23 -5.94 3.13 -1.43
C GLY A 23 -7.36 2.76 -1.00
N VAL A 24 -7.58 1.48 -0.71
CA VAL A 24 -8.90 0.95 -0.33
C VAL A 24 -8.80 -0.03 0.82
N ASP A 25 -9.91 -0.22 1.52
CA ASP A 25 -10.02 -1.17 2.63
C ASP A 25 -10.76 -2.43 2.21
N LEU A 26 -10.27 -3.59 2.66
CA LEU A 26 -10.96 -4.88 2.48
C LEU A 26 -12.22 -5.03 3.35
N THR A 27 -12.29 -4.25 4.43
CA THR A 27 -13.38 -4.30 5.39
C THR A 27 -13.91 -2.90 5.62
N ASN A 28 -15.23 -2.76 5.70
CA ASN A 28 -15.84 -1.50 6.05
C ASN A 28 -15.41 -1.08 7.47
N ARG A 29 -14.78 0.09 7.60
CA ARG A 29 -14.36 0.65 8.89
C ARG A 29 -15.37 1.65 9.47
N PHE A 30 -16.32 2.13 8.67
CA PHE A 30 -17.23 3.21 9.02
C PHE A 30 -18.69 2.80 8.89
N SER A 31 -19.57 3.48 9.62
CA SER A 31 -21.02 3.25 9.54
C SER A 31 -21.60 3.50 8.14
N ARG A 32 -20.90 4.28 7.30
CA ARG A 32 -21.26 4.56 5.91
C ARG A 32 -20.00 4.70 5.05
N SER A 33 -19.86 3.83 4.06
CA SER A 33 -18.68 3.80 3.16
C SER A 33 -19.08 3.55 1.71
N PHE A 34 -18.26 4.03 0.78
CA PHE A 34 -18.36 3.60 -0.62
C PHE A 34 -17.72 2.22 -0.76
N CYS A 35 -18.44 1.30 -1.40
CA CYS A 35 -18.00 -0.07 -1.61
C CYS A 35 -18.22 -0.47 -3.07
N PHE A 36 -17.36 -1.34 -3.58
CA PHE A 36 -17.42 -1.83 -4.95
C PHE A 36 -16.95 -3.29 -4.96
N PRO A 37 -17.49 -4.15 -5.85
CA PRO A 37 -17.02 -5.52 -5.99
C PRO A 37 -15.63 -5.55 -6.63
N VAL A 38 -14.91 -6.67 -6.51
CA VAL A 38 -13.71 -6.92 -7.31
C VAL A 38 -14.12 -6.94 -8.79
N PHE A 39 -13.49 -6.09 -9.61
CA PHE A 39 -13.86 -5.88 -11.02
C PHE A 39 -12.68 -5.94 -12.00
N THR A 40 -11.45 -6.00 -11.49
CA THR A 40 -10.21 -6.00 -12.27
C THR A 40 -9.12 -6.76 -11.53
N ASP A 41 -8.16 -7.30 -12.27
CA ASP A 41 -6.95 -7.92 -11.71
C ASP A 41 -5.88 -6.87 -11.34
N LYS A 42 -6.13 -5.59 -11.62
CA LYS A 42 -5.27 -4.46 -11.21
C LYS A 42 -5.55 -3.96 -9.78
N ILE A 43 -6.12 -4.83 -8.95
CA ILE A 43 -6.18 -4.63 -7.50
C ILE A 43 -5.03 -5.42 -6.90
N LEU A 44 -4.03 -4.71 -6.41
CA LEU A 44 -2.83 -5.30 -5.83
C LEU A 44 -2.84 -5.10 -4.32
N VAL A 45 -2.21 -6.04 -3.64
CA VAL A 45 -2.02 -6.04 -2.19
C VAL A 45 -0.53 -6.03 -1.92
N PHE A 46 -0.12 -5.19 -0.98
CA PHE A 46 1.24 -5.05 -0.47
C PHE A 46 1.26 -5.32 1.03
N ASP A 47 2.44 -5.61 1.56
CA ASP A 47 2.60 -5.72 3.01
C ASP A 47 2.65 -4.33 3.66
N GLY A 48 1.58 -3.96 4.34
CA GLY A 48 1.47 -2.67 5.01
C GLY A 48 2.38 -2.53 6.23
N ASP A 49 2.90 -3.62 6.81
CA ASP A 49 3.95 -3.49 7.84
C ASP A 49 5.27 -2.98 7.20
N ILE A 50 5.58 -3.35 5.95
CA ILE A 50 6.72 -2.81 5.20
C ILE A 50 6.49 -1.34 4.83
N SER A 51 5.27 -1.00 4.39
CA SER A 51 4.88 0.39 4.10
C SER A 51 5.15 1.30 5.31
N LEU A 52 4.77 0.85 6.51
CA LEU A 52 5.08 1.57 7.76
C LEU A 52 6.60 1.71 8.00
N SER A 53 7.39 0.67 7.76
CA SER A 53 8.85 0.76 7.88
C SER A 53 9.48 1.74 6.90
N ILE A 54 8.92 1.90 5.69
CA ILE A 54 9.36 2.95 4.75
C ILE A 54 9.12 4.34 5.35
N TYR A 55 7.92 4.57 5.91
CA TYR A 55 7.59 5.86 6.54
C TYR A 55 8.50 6.16 7.74
N ASP A 56 8.68 5.18 8.63
CA ASP A 56 9.54 5.34 9.82
C ASP A 56 10.98 5.62 9.41
N GLN A 57 11.53 4.87 8.44
CA GLN A 57 12.90 5.06 7.98
C GLN A 57 13.09 6.40 7.26
N ALA A 58 12.13 6.83 6.43
CA ALA A 58 12.18 8.15 5.80
C ALA A 58 12.20 9.27 6.84
N PHE A 59 11.34 9.17 7.86
CA PHE A 59 11.31 10.13 8.96
C PHE A 59 12.63 10.17 9.73
N TYR A 60 13.21 9.00 10.04
CA TYR A 60 14.53 8.90 10.68
C TYR A 60 15.61 9.56 9.82
N GLU A 61 15.71 9.21 8.53
CA GLU A 61 16.75 9.73 7.65
C GLU A 61 16.71 11.25 7.49
N ASP A 62 15.50 11.83 7.45
CA ASP A 62 15.29 13.28 7.31
C ASP A 62 15.63 14.07 8.59
N LEU A 63 15.45 13.47 9.78
CA LEU A 63 15.43 14.21 11.04
C LEU A 63 16.47 13.77 12.09
N LYS A 64 17.15 12.63 11.92
CA LYS A 64 18.10 12.09 12.92
C LYS A 64 19.20 13.06 13.38
N ASP A 65 19.58 14.04 12.55
CA ASP A 65 20.62 15.02 12.88
C ASP A 65 20.06 16.26 13.63
N PHE A 66 18.74 16.40 13.70
CA PHE A 66 18.04 17.58 14.21
C PHE A 66 17.04 17.29 15.33
N ASP A 67 16.55 16.05 15.42
CA ASP A 67 15.55 15.61 16.37
C ASP A 67 15.95 14.26 16.99
N GLU A 68 16.19 14.25 18.31
CA GLU A 68 16.52 13.03 19.04
C GLU A 68 15.35 12.03 19.03
N GLU A 69 14.10 12.51 18.92
CA GLU A 69 12.92 11.63 18.83
C GLU A 69 12.93 10.82 17.53
N ALA A 70 13.59 11.30 16.47
CA ALA A 70 13.72 10.59 15.20
C ALA A 70 14.46 9.25 15.36
N LEU A 71 15.35 9.12 16.34
CA LEU A 71 16.05 7.86 16.63
C LEU A 71 15.09 6.70 16.99
N ASN A 72 13.88 7.00 17.45
CA ASN A 72 12.86 5.98 17.75
C ASN A 72 12.24 5.36 16.48
N PHE A 73 12.49 5.97 15.32
CA PHE A 73 11.98 5.53 14.01
C PHE A 73 13.07 4.85 13.18
N ASP A 74 14.29 4.69 13.73
CA ASP A 74 15.33 3.89 13.09
C ASP A 74 14.89 2.43 12.97
N THR A 75 14.70 1.99 11.74
CA THR A 75 14.28 0.62 11.45
C THR A 75 15.45 -0.37 11.44
N GLY A 76 16.70 0.12 11.50
CA GLY A 76 17.93 -0.65 11.42
C GLY A 76 18.39 -0.98 9.99
N GLU A 77 17.62 -0.59 8.97
CA GLU A 77 17.93 -0.78 7.55
C GLU A 77 17.83 0.57 6.82
N ASN A 78 18.30 0.67 5.57
CA ASN A 78 18.13 1.90 4.77
C ASN A 78 16.77 1.92 4.04
N ILE A 79 16.38 3.11 3.56
CA ILE A 79 15.12 3.25 2.84
C ILE A 79 15.06 2.40 1.56
N GLU A 80 16.18 2.18 0.86
CA GLU A 80 16.20 1.38 -0.37
C GLU A 80 15.90 -0.10 -0.12
N HIS A 81 16.33 -0.64 1.02
CA HIS A 81 16.02 -1.99 1.47
C HIS A 81 14.51 -2.20 1.60
N TRP A 82 13.84 -1.29 2.32
CA TRP A 82 12.40 -1.40 2.54
C TRP A 82 11.60 -1.22 1.26
N ILE A 83 12.02 -0.32 0.37
CA ILE A 83 11.38 -0.14 -0.94
C ILE A 83 11.52 -1.40 -1.79
N ALA A 84 12.68 -2.06 -1.79
CA ALA A 84 12.86 -3.32 -2.51
C ALA A 84 11.92 -4.41 -1.97
N LEU A 85 11.83 -4.57 -0.65
CA LEU A 85 10.90 -5.53 -0.04
C LEU A 85 9.43 -5.17 -0.31
N TYR A 86 9.09 -3.89 -0.37
CA TYR A 86 7.74 -3.45 -0.69
C TYR A 86 7.34 -3.86 -2.10
N TRP A 87 8.23 -3.64 -3.08
CA TRP A 87 8.03 -4.14 -4.45
C TRP A 87 7.92 -5.67 -4.51
N GLU A 88 8.72 -6.40 -3.75
CA GLU A 88 8.66 -7.87 -3.67
C GLU A 88 7.39 -8.39 -2.99
N SER A 89 6.77 -7.60 -2.11
CA SER A 89 5.50 -7.95 -1.45
C SER A 89 4.27 -7.82 -2.35
N MET A 90 4.43 -7.29 -3.57
CA MET A 90 3.32 -7.09 -4.48
C MET A 90 2.67 -8.43 -4.89
N MET A 91 1.37 -8.55 -4.64
CA MET A 91 0.56 -9.70 -5.08
C MET A 91 -0.83 -9.27 -5.52
N THR A 92 -1.53 -10.11 -6.29
CA THR A 92 -2.93 -9.83 -6.66
C THR A 92 -3.86 -10.01 -5.47
N LEU A 93 -5.00 -9.31 -5.47
CA LEU A 93 -6.03 -9.49 -4.44
C LEU A 93 -6.53 -10.94 -4.33
N ASN A 94 -6.64 -11.66 -5.46
CA ASN A 94 -7.07 -13.06 -5.47
C ASN A 94 -6.07 -13.99 -4.77
N GLU A 95 -4.77 -13.80 -5.03
CA GLU A 95 -3.71 -14.55 -4.34
C GLU A 95 -3.71 -14.22 -2.84
N TYR A 96 -3.88 -12.95 -2.48
CA TYR A 96 -3.94 -12.52 -1.10
C TYR A 96 -5.13 -13.13 -0.36
N ILE A 97 -6.33 -13.13 -0.94
CA ILE A 97 -7.52 -13.72 -0.31
C ILE A 97 -7.32 -15.22 -0.03
N SER A 98 -6.57 -15.91 -0.91
CA SER A 98 -6.28 -17.34 -0.80
C SER A 98 -5.24 -17.66 0.27
N GLN A 99 -4.20 -16.84 0.43
CA GLN A 99 -3.05 -17.13 1.28
C GLN A 99 -3.02 -16.32 2.59
N LYS A 100 -3.54 -15.08 2.55
CA LYS A 100 -3.55 -14.06 3.61
C LYS A 100 -2.21 -13.91 4.33
N PRO A 101 -1.10 -13.66 3.60
CA PRO A 101 0.24 -13.62 4.20
C PRO A 101 0.47 -12.39 5.09
N TYR A 102 -0.22 -11.28 4.83
CA TYR A 102 0.01 -10.00 5.52
C TYR A 102 -1.00 -9.77 6.63
N ARG A 103 -0.50 -9.40 7.82
CA ARG A 103 -1.35 -9.04 8.96
C ARG A 103 -2.04 -7.70 8.74
N LYS A 104 -1.33 -6.75 8.11
CA LYS A 104 -1.84 -5.43 7.75
C LYS A 104 -1.70 -5.25 6.24
N PRO A 105 -2.63 -5.77 5.43
CA PRO A 105 -2.57 -5.56 3.99
C PRO A 105 -2.77 -4.09 3.64
N GLU A 106 -1.95 -3.57 2.74
CA GLU A 106 -2.24 -2.34 2.01
C GLU A 106 -2.83 -2.73 0.65
N VAL A 107 -4.03 -2.24 0.33
CA VAL A 107 -4.73 -2.60 -0.91
C VAL A 107 -4.85 -1.38 -1.80
N LEU A 108 -4.32 -1.51 -3.02
CA LEU A 108 -4.26 -0.44 -3.99
C LEU A 108 -4.96 -0.86 -5.29
N VAL A 109 -5.80 0.04 -5.81
CA VAL A 109 -6.47 -0.11 -7.11
C VAL A 109 -5.75 0.74 -8.14
N PHE A 110 -5.26 0.13 -9.22
CA PHE A 110 -4.56 0.79 -10.33
C PHE A 110 -5.42 0.92 -11.60
N ASP A 111 -6.73 0.91 -11.43
CA ASP A 111 -7.73 1.11 -12.48
C ASP A 111 -8.83 2.05 -11.97
N PRO A 112 -9.40 2.91 -12.84
CA PRO A 112 -10.50 3.76 -12.46
C PRO A 112 -11.72 2.91 -12.07
N ILE A 113 -12.28 3.16 -10.89
CA ILE A 113 -13.46 2.45 -10.40
C ILE A 113 -14.70 2.97 -11.16
N PRO A 114 -15.40 2.12 -11.93
CA PRO A 114 -16.61 2.53 -12.63
C PRO A 114 -17.69 2.99 -11.64
N LYS A 115 -18.27 4.16 -11.88
CA LYS A 115 -19.30 4.75 -10.99
C LYS A 115 -20.51 3.82 -10.81
N GLU A 116 -20.81 2.99 -11.82
CA GLU A 116 -21.92 2.04 -11.81
C GLU A 116 -21.70 0.88 -10.83
N LEU A 117 -20.44 0.64 -10.43
CA LEU A 117 -20.08 -0.40 -9.46
C LEU A 117 -20.01 0.13 -8.02
N ILE A 118 -20.00 1.45 -7.85
CA ILE A 118 -19.92 2.09 -6.53
C ILE A 118 -21.29 2.06 -5.87
N ASN A 119 -21.34 1.42 -4.71
CA ASN A 119 -22.49 1.36 -3.82
C ASN A 119 -22.17 2.04 -2.50
N ILE A 120 -23.21 2.38 -1.74
CA ILE A 120 -23.06 2.82 -0.35
C ILE A 120 -23.34 1.62 0.54
N CYS A 121 -22.36 1.23 1.32
CA CYS A 121 -22.49 0.23 2.37
C CYS A 121 -22.75 0.96 3.69
N GLU A 122 -23.91 0.69 4.30
CA GLU A 122 -24.29 1.19 5.62
C GLU A 122 -24.35 0.02 6.59
N GLU A 123 -23.76 0.15 7.78
CA GLU A 123 -24.05 -0.81 8.87
C GLU A 123 -25.51 -0.59 9.30
N ASN A 124 -26.35 -1.61 9.12
CA ASN A 124 -27.66 -1.64 9.77
C ASN A 124 -27.42 -1.79 11.28
N LEU A 125 -27.45 -0.65 12.00
CA LEU A 125 -27.48 -0.61 13.47
C LEU A 125 -28.76 -1.23 14.03
#